data_AF-A0A2V7FYB0-F1
#
_entry.id   AF-A0A2V7FYB0-F1
#
_cell.length_a   1.000
_cell.length_b   1.000
_cell.length_c   1.000
_cell.angle_alpha   90.00
_cell.angle_beta   90.00
_cell.angle_gamma   90.00
#
_symmetry.space_group_name_H-M   'P 1'
#
loop_
_entity.id
_entity.type
_entity.pdbx_description
1 polymer ?
#
loop_
_entity_poly.entity_id
_entity_poly.type
_entity_poly.pdbx_seq_one_letter_code
_entity_poly.pdbx_strand_id
1 'polypeptide(L)'
;MAANRYPPASLVVTVSAAVSLSACAGRQYRPADSRAGVQVITAEQIARSGASTAWDVLKREAPTLTLRDTRGGRPASAGRRGRSSIVLQDAPLVVLDGVRLTDFRALDGIPAVTILMISIYTGIEGTTYYGTNAVSGVIVIQTKDGGEPE
;
A
#
# COMPACT_ATOMS: atom_id res chain seq x y z
N MET A 1 31.22 77.45 -11.71
CA MET A 1 31.41 77.23 -13.16
C MET A 1 31.91 75.81 -13.37
N ALA A 2 31.56 75.22 -14.52
CA ALA A 2 32.20 74.11 -15.27
C ALA A 2 33.37 73.29 -14.67
N ALA A 3 33.58 72.01 -15.03
CA ALA A 3 32.74 71.05 -15.72
C ALA A 3 33.34 69.63 -15.59
N ASN A 4 32.44 68.65 -15.59
CA ASN A 4 32.63 67.22 -15.84
C ASN A 4 33.83 66.79 -16.74
N ARG A 5 34.59 65.77 -16.31
CA ARG A 5 35.24 64.76 -17.19
C ARG A 5 35.20 63.36 -16.53
N TYR A 6 34.53 62.40 -17.18
CA TYR A 6 34.40 60.97 -16.82
C TYR A 6 35.55 60.10 -17.45
N PRO A 7 35.48 58.74 -17.48
CA PRO A 7 35.84 57.80 -16.41
C PRO A 7 37.08 56.96 -16.87
N PRO A 8 37.16 55.60 -17.07
CA PRO A 8 36.31 54.42 -16.77
C PRO A 8 36.73 53.78 -15.41
N ALA A 9 36.55 52.50 -15.02
CA ALA A 9 36.06 51.29 -15.69
C ALA A 9 35.38 50.29 -14.71
N SER A 10 34.25 49.75 -15.18
CA SER A 10 33.81 48.34 -15.17
C SER A 10 34.63 47.29 -14.39
N LEU A 11 34.01 46.65 -13.39
CA LEU A 11 33.39 45.31 -13.54
C LEU A 11 32.74 44.84 -12.23
N VAL A 12 31.41 44.89 -12.17
CA VAL A 12 30.63 44.21 -11.13
C VAL A 12 30.39 42.77 -11.60
N VAL A 13 31.00 41.79 -10.92
CA VAL A 13 30.79 40.37 -11.20
C VAL A 13 29.79 39.79 -10.21
N THR A 14 28.50 39.89 -10.53
CA THR A 14 27.43 39.18 -9.83
C THR A 14 27.41 37.72 -10.27
N VAL A 15 28.00 36.82 -9.48
CA VAL A 15 27.89 35.36 -9.69
C VAL A 15 26.53 34.87 -9.17
N SER A 16 25.52 34.93 -10.03
CA SER A 16 24.21 34.34 -9.76
C SER A 16 24.27 32.82 -9.94
N ALA A 17 24.56 32.09 -8.86
CA ALA A 17 24.53 30.63 -8.86
C ALA A 17 23.08 30.12 -8.92
N ALA A 18 22.64 29.67 -10.10
CA ALA A 18 21.32 29.09 -10.30
C ALA A 18 21.25 27.68 -9.68
N VAL A 19 20.60 27.57 -8.52
CA VAL A 19 20.37 26.28 -7.85
C VAL A 19 19.16 25.58 -8.47
N SER A 20 19.41 24.71 -9.45
CA SER A 20 18.38 23.86 -10.07
C SER A 20 17.98 22.71 -9.12
N LEU A 21 17.04 22.98 -8.21
CA LEU A 21 16.39 21.95 -7.40
C LEU A 21 15.49 21.07 -8.28
N SER A 22 16.03 19.97 -8.80
CA SER A 22 15.23 18.87 -9.35
C SER A 22 14.45 18.19 -8.22
N ALA A 23 13.29 18.75 -7.90
CA ALA A 23 12.34 18.17 -6.99
C ALA A 23 11.71 16.92 -7.63
N CYS A 24 12.35 15.76 -7.42
CA CYS A 24 11.70 14.47 -7.62
C CYS A 24 10.43 14.46 -6.77
N ALA A 25 9.26 14.62 -7.40
CA ALA A 25 7.96 14.60 -6.75
C ALA A 25 7.63 13.18 -6.27
N GLY A 26 8.30 12.77 -5.19
CA GLY A 26 8.03 11.53 -4.48
C GLY A 26 6.58 11.53 -4.04
N ARG A 27 5.77 10.75 -4.76
CA ARG A 27 4.33 10.54 -4.52
C ARG A 27 4.14 10.30 -3.03
N GLN A 28 3.65 11.32 -2.32
CA GLN A 28 3.41 11.23 -0.88
C GLN A 28 2.40 10.10 -0.66
N TYR A 29 2.87 8.96 -0.15
CA TYR A 29 2.01 7.88 0.29
C TYR A 29 1.24 8.39 1.49
N ARG A 30 0.06 8.98 1.25
CA ARG A 30 -0.90 9.26 2.31
C ARG A 30 -1.20 7.91 2.97
N PRO A 31 -0.95 7.74 4.28
CA PRO A 31 -1.40 6.55 4.97
C PRO A 31 -2.91 6.46 4.79
N ALA A 32 -3.35 5.39 4.12
CA ALA A 32 -4.75 5.01 4.09
C ALA A 32 -5.18 4.69 5.52
N ASP A 33 -6.31 5.26 5.99
CA ASP A 33 -6.74 5.37 7.41
C ASP A 33 -6.20 4.24 8.31
N SER A 34 -4.96 4.43 8.78
CA SER A 34 -4.18 3.36 9.41
C SER A 34 -4.09 3.63 10.89
N ARG A 35 -5.03 3.04 11.64
CA ARG A 35 -4.90 2.87 13.08
C ARG A 35 -3.65 2.02 13.36
N ALA A 36 -3.06 2.17 14.55
CA ALA A 36 -1.89 1.38 14.92
C ALA A 36 -2.22 -0.13 14.76
N GLY A 37 -1.41 -0.83 13.96
CA GLY A 37 -1.59 -2.27 13.72
C GLY A 37 -2.62 -2.69 12.67
N VAL A 38 -3.37 -1.77 12.05
CA VAL A 38 -4.36 -2.07 10.99
C VAL A 38 -4.18 -1.13 9.79
N GLN A 39 -4.00 -1.68 8.60
CA GLN A 39 -4.01 -0.95 7.32
C GLN A 39 -5.34 -1.16 6.63
N VAL A 40 -6.10 -0.10 6.34
CA VAL A 40 -7.34 -0.17 5.55
C VAL A 40 -7.06 0.23 4.10
N ILE A 41 -7.70 -0.44 3.15
CA ILE A 41 -7.70 -0.13 1.72
C ILE A 41 -9.16 0.15 1.34
N THR A 42 -9.49 1.41 1.05
CA THR A 42 -10.87 1.86 0.80
C THR A 42 -11.36 1.56 -0.62
N ALA A 43 -12.68 1.56 -0.84
CA ALA A 43 -13.29 1.45 -2.17
C ALA A 43 -12.68 2.41 -3.21
N GLU A 44 -12.35 3.65 -2.81
CA GLU A 44 -11.76 4.64 -3.72
C GLU A 44 -10.29 4.34 -4.03
N GLN A 45 -9.55 3.69 -3.13
CA GLN A 45 -8.21 3.17 -3.44
C GLN A 45 -8.29 2.00 -4.41
N ILE A 46 -9.19 1.05 -4.15
CA ILE A 46 -9.46 -0.10 -5.01
C ILE A 46 -9.78 0.38 -6.44
N ALA A 47 -10.72 1.32 -6.59
CA ALA A 47 -11.09 1.89 -7.87
C ALA A 47 -9.92 2.62 -8.57
N ARG A 48 -9.12 3.39 -7.82
CA ARG A 48 -7.94 4.10 -8.38
C ARG A 48 -6.77 3.17 -8.72
N SER A 49 -6.68 1.98 -8.13
CA SER A 49 -5.58 1.04 -8.35
C SER A 49 -5.59 0.42 -9.75
N GLY A 50 -6.76 0.36 -10.40
CA GLY A 50 -6.96 -0.36 -11.66
C GLY A 50 -6.79 -1.88 -11.53
N ALA A 51 -6.96 -2.43 -10.33
CA ALA A 51 -7.00 -3.87 -10.09
C ALA A 51 -8.27 -4.51 -10.65
N SER A 52 -8.17 -5.75 -11.13
CA SER A 52 -9.33 -6.53 -11.61
C SER A 52 -9.87 -7.49 -10.56
N THR A 53 -9.01 -8.02 -9.68
CA THR A 53 -9.35 -9.01 -8.64
C THR A 53 -8.92 -8.55 -7.25
N ALA A 54 -9.42 -9.19 -6.18
CA ALA A 54 -8.92 -8.96 -4.82
C ALA A 54 -7.41 -9.19 -4.70
N TRP A 55 -6.88 -10.21 -5.41
CA TRP A 55 -5.45 -10.46 -5.47
C TRP A 55 -4.66 -9.32 -6.12
N ASP A 56 -5.18 -8.74 -7.21
CA ASP A 56 -4.57 -7.57 -7.85
C ASP A 56 -4.61 -6.32 -6.96
N VAL A 57 -5.68 -6.12 -6.16
CA VAL A 57 -5.76 -5.04 -5.17
C VAL A 57 -4.62 -5.19 -4.16
N LEU A 58 -4.46 -6.38 -3.57
CA LEU A 58 -3.40 -6.62 -2.60
C LEU A 58 -2.00 -6.40 -3.22
N LYS A 59 -1.75 -6.85 -4.45
CA LYS A 59 -0.47 -6.64 -5.14
C LYS A 59 -0.14 -5.15 -5.37
N ARG A 60 -1.14 -4.26 -5.44
CA ARG A 60 -0.97 -2.83 -5.74
C ARG A 60 -1.01 -1.94 -4.50
N GLU A 61 -1.94 -2.19 -3.59
CA GLU A 61 -2.26 -1.32 -2.45
C GLU A 61 -1.72 -1.84 -1.10
N ALA A 62 -1.18 -3.07 -1.02
CA ALA A 62 -0.65 -3.67 0.21
C ALA A 62 0.88 -3.89 0.18
N PRO A 63 1.72 -2.82 0.18
CA PRO A 63 3.19 -2.92 0.12
C PRO A 63 3.83 -3.58 1.36
N THR A 64 3.04 -3.75 2.43
CA THR A 64 3.36 -4.47 3.67
C THR A 64 3.37 -5.99 3.51
N LEU A 65 2.72 -6.51 2.46
CA LEU A 65 2.65 -7.94 2.16
C LEU A 65 3.72 -8.36 1.15
N THR A 66 4.16 -9.62 1.25
CA THR A 66 4.95 -10.30 0.23
C THR A 66 4.04 -11.30 -0.47
N LEU A 67 3.58 -10.95 -1.67
CA LEU A 67 2.69 -11.79 -2.48
C LEU A 67 3.49 -12.52 -3.56
N ARG A 68 3.15 -13.78 -3.81
CA ARG A 68 3.79 -14.63 -4.82
C ARG A 68 2.74 -15.28 -5.70
N ASP A 69 3.00 -15.21 -7.01
CA ASP A 69 2.25 -15.92 -8.03
C ASP A 69 2.92 -17.27 -8.35
N THR A 70 2.12 -18.21 -8.83
CA THR A 70 2.59 -19.41 -9.52
C THR A 70 3.21 -19.05 -10.87
N ARG A 71 3.90 -19.99 -11.52
CA ARG A 71 4.39 -19.81 -12.91
C ARG A 71 3.29 -19.45 -13.92
N GLY A 72 2.01 -19.74 -13.60
CA GLY A 72 0.85 -19.40 -14.42
C GLY A 72 0.15 -18.08 -14.03
N GLY A 73 0.77 -17.23 -13.21
CA GLY A 73 0.21 -15.93 -12.80
C GLY A 73 -0.93 -15.99 -11.78
N ARG A 74 -1.27 -17.18 -11.26
CA ARG A 74 -2.30 -17.38 -10.22
C ARG A 74 -1.73 -17.19 -8.82
N PRO A 75 -2.52 -16.72 -7.83
CA PRO A 75 -2.11 -16.65 -6.43
C PRO A 75 -1.47 -17.95 -5.94
N ALA A 76 -0.31 -17.86 -5.29
CA ALA A 76 0.38 -19.00 -4.68
C ALA A 76 0.54 -18.84 -3.17
N SER A 77 1.03 -17.70 -2.71
CA SER A 77 1.18 -17.44 -1.27
C SER A 77 1.24 -15.95 -0.94
N ALA A 78 0.73 -15.62 0.24
CA ALA A 78 0.97 -14.34 0.91
C ALA A 78 1.87 -14.53 2.13
N GLY A 79 2.54 -13.46 2.53
CA GLY A 79 3.35 -13.35 3.74
C GLY A 79 3.52 -11.87 4.10
N ARG A 80 4.26 -11.58 5.17
CA ARG A 80 4.51 -10.20 5.61
C ARG A 80 5.96 -9.76 5.36
N ARG A 81 6.15 -8.53 4.91
CA ARG A 81 7.46 -7.95 4.60
C ARG A 81 8.15 -7.48 5.89
N GLY A 82 9.19 -8.19 6.34
CA GLY A 82 9.99 -7.80 7.52
C GLY A 82 10.43 -8.98 8.39
N ARG A 83 11.02 -8.68 9.56
CA ARG A 83 11.57 -9.65 10.53
C ARG A 83 10.53 -10.69 10.99
N SER A 84 10.46 -11.81 10.27
CA SER A 84 9.90 -13.12 10.65
C SER A 84 10.17 -14.19 9.57
N SER A 85 10.33 -13.77 8.30
CA SER A 85 10.33 -14.65 7.12
C SER A 85 11.59 -15.51 6.88
N ILE A 86 12.35 -15.88 7.91
CA ILE A 86 13.63 -16.61 7.74
C ILE A 86 13.42 -18.14 7.64
N VAL A 87 12.39 -18.72 8.27
CA VAL A 87 12.13 -20.18 8.21
C VAL A 87 10.64 -20.55 8.14
N LEU A 88 9.74 -19.91 8.89
CA LEU A 88 8.33 -20.33 8.94
C LEU A 88 7.52 -19.79 7.75
N GLN A 89 6.68 -20.65 7.17
CA GLN A 89 5.66 -20.31 6.17
C GLN A 89 4.43 -19.69 6.85
N ASP A 90 4.63 -18.57 7.52
CA ASP A 90 3.60 -17.83 8.25
C ASP A 90 2.76 -16.99 7.28
N ALA A 91 1.87 -17.68 6.57
CA ALA A 91 0.88 -17.05 5.70
C ALA A 91 -0.20 -16.35 6.56
N PRO A 92 -0.64 -15.13 6.21
CA PRO A 92 -1.73 -14.46 6.90
C PRO A 92 -3.05 -15.21 6.68
N LEU A 93 -3.91 -15.22 7.70
CA LEU A 93 -5.27 -15.70 7.54
C LEU A 93 -6.01 -14.80 6.55
N VAL A 94 -6.91 -15.38 5.75
CA VAL A 94 -7.78 -14.62 4.85
C VAL A 94 -9.23 -14.84 5.27
N VAL A 95 -9.97 -13.74 5.39
CA VAL A 95 -11.39 -13.73 5.74
C VAL A 95 -12.14 -12.95 4.67
N LEU A 96 -13.20 -13.52 4.12
CA LEU A 96 -14.13 -12.89 3.19
C LEU A 96 -15.51 -12.88 3.85
N ASP A 97 -16.06 -11.71 4.13
CA ASP A 97 -17.41 -11.55 4.71
C ASP A 97 -17.64 -12.46 5.95
N GLY A 98 -16.63 -12.50 6.84
CA GLY A 98 -16.62 -13.34 8.05
C GLY A 98 -16.16 -14.79 7.84
N VAL A 99 -16.20 -15.32 6.61
CA VAL A 99 -15.81 -16.70 6.28
C VAL A 99 -14.30 -16.81 6.04
N ARG A 100 -13.65 -17.78 6.68
CA ARG A 100 -12.21 -18.05 6.49
C ARG A 100 -11.95 -18.76 5.16
N LEU A 101 -11.06 -18.21 4.34
CA LEU A 101 -10.59 -18.84 3.10
C LEU A 101 -9.34 -19.68 3.38
N THR A 102 -9.28 -20.89 2.79
CA THR A 102 -8.18 -21.85 2.95
C THR A 102 -7.15 -21.80 1.82
N ASP A 103 -7.48 -21.20 0.67
CA ASP A 103 -6.61 -21.09 -0.51
C ASP A 103 -6.66 -19.66 -1.07
N PHE A 104 -5.48 -19.07 -1.30
CA PHE A 104 -5.33 -17.75 -1.94
C PHE A 104 -5.89 -17.70 -3.36
N ARG A 105 -6.03 -18.83 -4.05
CA ARG A 105 -6.64 -18.90 -5.40
C ARG A 105 -8.07 -18.37 -5.45
N ALA A 106 -8.80 -18.42 -4.35
CA ALA A 106 -10.14 -17.81 -4.26
C ALA A 106 -10.11 -16.30 -4.53
N LEU A 107 -9.00 -15.61 -4.21
CA LEU A 107 -8.84 -14.15 -4.39
C LEU A 107 -8.78 -13.69 -5.86
N ASP A 108 -8.48 -14.62 -6.78
CA ASP A 108 -8.57 -14.38 -8.23
C ASP A 108 -10.04 -14.39 -8.72
N GLY A 109 -10.93 -15.07 -7.99
CA GLY A 109 -12.35 -15.17 -8.31
C GLY A 109 -13.20 -14.02 -7.78
N ILE A 110 -12.65 -13.17 -6.90
CA ILE A 110 -13.35 -12.01 -6.31
C ILE A 110 -13.06 -10.78 -7.17
N PRO A 111 -14.04 -10.22 -7.90
CA PRO A 111 -13.83 -9.02 -8.71
C PRO A 111 -13.57 -7.80 -7.84
N ALA A 112 -12.58 -6.98 -8.17
CA ALA A 112 -12.23 -5.80 -7.38
C ALA A 112 -13.42 -4.81 -7.22
N VAL A 113 -14.35 -4.79 -8.19
CA VAL A 113 -15.53 -3.92 -8.18
C VAL A 113 -16.58 -4.31 -7.13
N THR A 114 -16.62 -5.57 -6.66
CA THR A 114 -17.57 -6.00 -5.60
C THR A 114 -17.05 -5.75 -4.20
N ILE A 115 -15.76 -5.42 -4.04
CA ILE A 115 -15.12 -5.16 -2.75
C ILE A 115 -15.54 -3.79 -2.22
N LEU A 116 -15.99 -3.74 -0.96
CA LEU A 116 -16.25 -2.53 -0.20
C LEU A 116 -14.96 -1.98 0.41
N MET A 117 -14.21 -2.83 1.11
CA MET A 117 -12.89 -2.51 1.65
C MET A 117 -12.05 -3.76 1.93
N ILE A 118 -10.75 -3.57 2.10
CA ILE A 118 -9.85 -4.60 2.64
C ILE A 118 -9.14 -4.05 3.88
N SER A 119 -9.15 -4.79 4.98
CA SER A 119 -8.44 -4.46 6.22
C SER A 119 -7.36 -5.49 6.50
N ILE A 120 -6.12 -5.03 6.67
CA ILE A 120 -4.94 -5.85 6.89
C ILE A 120 -4.46 -5.63 8.32
N TYR A 121 -4.68 -6.64 9.15
CA TYR A 121 -4.31 -6.67 10.56
C TYR A 121 -2.89 -7.23 10.71
N THR A 122 -2.06 -6.56 11.52
CA THR A 122 -0.79 -7.14 11.97
C THR A 122 -1.01 -8.39 12.83
N GLY A 123 0.04 -9.17 13.09
CA GLY A 123 -0.06 -10.36 13.94
C GLY A 123 -0.64 -10.10 15.33
N ILE A 124 -0.36 -8.94 15.92
CA ILE A 124 -0.88 -8.53 17.24
C ILE A 124 -2.41 -8.37 17.15
N GLU A 125 -2.88 -7.40 16.36
CA GLU A 125 -4.32 -7.14 16.16
C GLU A 125 -5.07 -8.37 15.62
N GLY A 126 -4.42 -9.15 14.74
CA GLY A 126 -4.92 -10.41 14.24
C GLY A 126 -5.20 -11.40 15.36
N THR A 127 -4.26 -11.61 16.29
CA THR A 127 -4.49 -12.50 17.44
C THR A 127 -5.56 -11.96 18.40
N THR A 128 -5.67 -10.64 18.56
CA THR A 128 -6.72 -9.99 19.36
C THR A 128 -8.13 -10.27 18.83
N TYR A 129 -8.35 -10.11 17.51
CA TYR A 129 -9.71 -10.17 16.92
C TYR A 129 -10.07 -11.52 16.25
N TYR A 130 -9.07 -12.29 15.79
CA TYR A 130 -9.27 -13.52 15.01
C TYR A 130 -8.65 -14.77 15.65
N GLY A 131 -8.10 -14.65 16.86
CA GLY A 131 -7.61 -15.74 17.69
C GLY A 131 -6.16 -16.16 17.42
N THR A 132 -5.66 -17.11 18.21
CA THR A 132 -4.22 -17.51 18.27
C THR A 132 -3.60 -17.90 16.93
N ASN A 133 -4.39 -18.43 15.99
CA ASN A 133 -3.92 -18.82 14.65
C ASN A 133 -3.61 -17.62 13.72
N ALA A 134 -3.78 -16.39 14.20
CA ALA A 134 -3.61 -15.16 13.44
C ALA A 134 -2.25 -14.45 13.64
N VAL A 135 -1.24 -15.14 14.21
CA VAL A 135 0.11 -14.59 14.47
C VAL A 135 0.78 -13.99 13.22
N SER A 136 0.49 -14.53 12.05
CA SER A 136 0.96 -14.05 10.74
C SER A 136 0.33 -12.71 10.30
N GLY A 137 -0.79 -12.33 10.93
CA GLY A 137 -1.71 -11.28 10.50
C GLY A 137 -2.98 -11.83 9.84
N VAL A 138 -3.91 -10.92 9.51
CA VAL A 138 -5.20 -11.26 8.88
C VAL A 138 -5.49 -10.28 7.75
N ILE A 139 -5.93 -10.80 6.61
CA ILE A 139 -6.46 -10.03 5.49
C ILE A 139 -7.98 -10.23 5.48
N VAL A 140 -8.72 -9.19 5.82
CA VAL A 140 -10.18 -9.18 5.87
C VAL A 140 -10.70 -8.43 4.66
N ILE A 141 -11.50 -9.10 3.85
CA ILE A 141 -12.13 -8.57 2.65
C ILE A 141 -13.62 -8.47 2.95
N GLN A 142 -14.18 -7.28 2.79
CA GLN A 142 -15.62 -7.04 2.88
C GLN A 142 -16.13 -6.74 1.48
N THR A 143 -17.16 -7.45 1.03
CA THR A 143 -17.88 -7.14 -0.21
C THR A 143 -19.01 -6.15 0.06
N LYS A 144 -19.54 -5.56 -1.01
CA LYS A 144 -20.70 -4.66 -0.95
C LYS A 144 -21.99 -5.40 -0.64
N ASP A 145 -22.05 -6.69 -0.95
CA ASP A 145 -23.25 -7.52 -0.85
C ASP A 145 -23.29 -8.34 0.45
N GLY A 146 -22.13 -8.64 1.06
CA GLY A 146 -22.02 -9.28 2.39
C GLY A 146 -22.25 -8.33 3.58
N GLY A 147 -22.87 -7.17 3.33
CA GLY A 147 -22.92 -6.00 4.21
C GLY A 147 -24.07 -5.94 5.23
N GLU A 148 -24.61 -7.07 5.68
CA GLU A 148 -25.54 -7.13 6.82
C GLU A 148 -25.10 -8.17 7.85
N PRO A 149 -24.28 -7.79 8.86
CA PRO A 149 -24.17 -8.54 10.09
C PRO A 149 -25.41 -8.28 10.97
N GLU A 150 -26.19 -9.32 11.28
CA GLU A 150 -27.16 -9.33 12.39
C GLU A 150 -26.46 -9.20 13.76
#